data_AF-A0A6I4IEV1-F1
#
_entry.id   AF-A0A6I4IEV1-F1
#
_cell.length_a   1.000
_cell.length_b   1.000
_cell.length_c   1.000
_cell.angle_alpha   90.00
_cell.angle_beta   90.00
_cell.angle_gamma   90.00
#
_symmetry.space_group_name_H-M   'P 1'
#
loop_
_entity.id
_entity.type
_entity.pdbx_description
1 polymer ?
#
loop_
_entity_poly.entity_id
_entity_poly.type
_entity_poly.pdbx_seq_one_letter_code
_entity_poly.pdbx_strand_id
1 'polypeptide(L)'
;MKKIYFLFVTLVLLSCSKEEELKKIEVKNYALQLPSYLSKTNDLNEDASLQYQNPFRELYIIVIDESKQEFEQAIAVNELEDIYSNDFNGYVELLTTSLENNIEFKNKKEKDTVINSLEAKLFKFEGKIEEYEVFYEIAFVNGVSNYYQIMTWTLLNRRSDYEAVMDKMINSFKITGETKVHVKGAKK
;
A
#
# COMPACT_ATOMS: atom_id res chain seq x y z
N MET A 1 48.19 -3.79 46.53
CA MET A 1 47.29 -2.63 46.27
C MET A 1 47.71 -2.08 44.91
N LYS A 2 46.92 -2.11 43.83
CA LYS A 2 45.63 -1.45 43.61
C LYS A 2 44.84 -2.21 42.53
N LYS A 3 43.54 -2.41 42.75
CA LYS A 3 42.62 -2.95 41.74
C LYS A 3 42.22 -1.79 40.81
N ILE A 4 42.46 -1.93 39.51
CA ILE A 4 41.95 -1.01 38.49
C ILE A 4 40.53 -1.46 38.14
N TYR A 5 39.55 -0.63 38.50
CA TYR A 5 38.17 -0.79 38.09
C TYR A 5 37.99 -0.06 36.75
N PHE A 6 37.75 -0.81 35.69
CA PHE A 6 37.41 -0.27 34.37
C PHE A 6 35.93 0.10 34.39
N LEU A 7 35.63 1.39 34.52
CA LEU A 7 34.26 1.92 34.49
C LEU A 7 33.79 1.95 33.03
N PHE A 8 33.03 0.92 32.62
CA PHE A 8 32.29 0.93 31.35
C PHE A 8 31.17 1.97 31.45
N VAL A 9 31.42 3.18 30.96
CA VAL A 9 30.37 4.17 30.72
C VAL A 9 29.67 3.77 29.42
N THR A 10 28.58 3.03 29.54
CA THR A 10 27.67 2.75 28.43
C THR A 10 26.94 4.03 28.06
N LEU A 11 27.44 4.70 27.03
CA LEU A 11 26.76 5.82 26.38
C LEU A 11 25.51 5.28 25.68
N VAL A 12 24.36 5.32 26.36
CA VAL A 12 23.06 5.02 25.75
C VAL A 12 22.77 6.16 24.78
N LEU A 13 23.10 5.96 23.50
CA LEU A 13 22.64 6.80 22.41
C LEU A 13 21.13 6.61 22.31
N LEU A 14 20.37 7.43 23.03
CA LEU A 14 18.96 7.65 22.77
C LEU A 14 18.86 8.34 21.41
N SER A 15 18.86 7.53 20.34
CA SER A 15 18.42 7.97 19.03
C SER A 15 16.96 8.41 19.18
N CYS A 16 16.75 9.71 19.31
CA CYS A 16 15.42 10.29 19.26
C CYS A 16 14.99 10.27 17.79
N SER A 17 14.57 9.10 17.31
CA SER A 17 13.77 9.05 16.08
C SER A 17 12.48 9.78 16.40
N LYS A 18 12.31 11.00 15.86
CA LYS A 18 10.99 11.66 15.87
C LYS A 18 10.05 10.73 15.13
N GLU A 19 9.24 9.97 15.88
CA GLU A 19 8.24 9.12 15.28
C GLU A 19 7.24 10.03 14.56
N GLU A 20 7.00 9.72 13.29
CA GLU A 20 6.13 10.54 12.45
C GLU A 20 4.70 10.51 12.97
N GLU A 21 4.10 11.69 13.18
CA GLU A 21 2.72 11.78 13.62
C GLU A 21 1.78 11.33 12.50
N LEU A 22 1.18 10.15 12.67
CA LEU A 22 0.19 9.60 11.76
C LEU A 22 -1.23 10.04 12.17
N LYS A 23 -2.05 10.38 11.17
CA LYS A 23 -3.46 10.76 11.33
C LYS A 23 -4.34 9.75 10.61
N LYS A 24 -5.43 9.33 11.26
CA LYS A 24 -6.46 8.48 10.64
C LYS A 24 -7.18 9.29 9.55
N ILE A 25 -7.18 8.77 8.34
CA ILE A 25 -8.00 9.23 7.22
C ILE A 25 -9.09 8.20 6.99
N GLU A 26 -10.34 8.66 6.94
CA GLU A 26 -11.53 7.82 6.76
C GLU A 26 -12.18 8.17 5.43
N VAL A 27 -12.38 7.14 4.62
CA VAL A 27 -13.09 7.15 3.34
C VAL A 27 -14.33 6.28 3.53
N LYS A 28 -15.28 6.34 2.60
CA LYS A 28 -16.61 5.72 2.73
C LYS A 28 -16.58 4.26 3.25
N ASN A 29 -15.71 3.43 2.69
CA ASN A 29 -15.62 1.98 2.88
C ASN A 29 -14.29 1.52 3.53
N TYR A 30 -13.35 2.43 3.78
CA TYR A 30 -12.07 2.08 4.40
C TYR A 30 -11.45 3.25 5.17
N ALA A 31 -10.42 2.95 5.94
CA ALA A 31 -9.57 3.94 6.57
C ALA A 31 -8.09 3.50 6.52
N LEU A 32 -7.19 4.48 6.55
CA LEU A 32 -5.75 4.28 6.72
C LEU A 32 -5.16 5.39 7.59
N GLN A 33 -3.90 5.27 7.93
CA GLN A 33 -3.13 6.25 8.68
C GLN A 33 -2.08 6.86 7.78
N LEU A 34 -2.09 8.19 7.68
CA LEU A 34 -1.16 8.95 6.84
C LEU A 34 -0.32 9.91 7.69
N PRO A 35 0.93 10.18 7.32
CA PRO A 35 1.71 11.24 7.94
C PRO A 35 0.98 12.57 7.88
N SER A 36 0.98 13.29 9.00
CA SER A 36 0.31 14.58 9.15
C SER A 36 0.80 15.68 8.20
N TYR A 37 1.96 15.50 7.57
CA TYR A 37 2.54 16.41 6.59
C TYR A 37 2.07 16.13 5.15
N LEU A 38 1.34 15.05 4.89
CA LEU A 38 0.71 14.83 3.58
C LEU A 38 -0.54 15.71 3.46
N SER A 39 -0.75 16.27 2.28
CA SER A 39 -1.92 17.09 1.94
C SER A 39 -2.77 16.37 0.91
N LYS A 40 -4.09 16.48 1.04
CA LYS A 40 -5.02 15.93 0.06
C LYS A 40 -4.81 16.59 -1.30
N THR A 41 -4.91 15.81 -2.37
CA THR A 41 -4.90 16.29 -3.74
C THR A 41 -5.86 15.49 -4.61
N ASN A 42 -6.11 15.94 -5.85
CA ASN A 42 -6.97 15.26 -6.82
C ASN A 42 -6.32 15.13 -8.21
N ASP A 43 -5.01 15.33 -8.31
CA ASP A 43 -4.26 15.44 -9.57
C ASP A 43 -3.27 14.28 -9.81
N LEU A 44 -3.26 13.26 -8.94
CA LEU A 44 -2.35 12.11 -9.09
C LEU A 44 -2.95 11.04 -9.99
N ASN A 45 -4.24 10.74 -9.80
CA ASN A 45 -4.97 9.76 -10.59
C ASN A 45 -6.48 10.05 -10.53
N GLU A 46 -7.16 10.00 -11.68
CA GLU A 46 -8.59 10.36 -11.76
C GLU A 46 -9.52 9.34 -11.09
N ASP A 47 -9.11 8.07 -11.03
CA ASP A 47 -9.87 6.96 -10.44
C ASP A 47 -9.59 6.79 -8.94
N ALA A 48 -8.62 7.53 -8.39
CA ALA A 48 -8.23 7.39 -6.99
C ALA A 48 -9.28 8.00 -6.04
N SER A 49 -9.86 7.15 -5.18
CA SER A 49 -10.79 7.57 -4.12
C SER A 49 -10.09 8.24 -2.94
N LEU A 50 -8.79 8.03 -2.80
CA LEU A 50 -7.90 8.77 -1.91
C LEU A 50 -6.61 9.11 -2.62
N GLN A 51 -6.19 10.36 -2.52
CA GLN A 51 -4.93 10.84 -3.07
C GLN A 51 -4.34 11.90 -2.15
N TYR A 52 -3.11 11.67 -1.71
CA TYR A 52 -2.37 12.55 -0.81
C TYR A 52 -0.93 12.66 -1.24
N GLN A 53 -0.36 13.85 -1.09
CA GLN A 53 1.01 14.11 -1.50
C GLN A 53 1.71 15.09 -0.56
N ASN A 54 3.02 15.06 -0.61
CA ASN A 54 3.85 16.18 -0.20
C ASN A 54 4.98 16.35 -1.24
N PRO A 55 4.84 17.30 -2.18
CA PRO A 55 5.82 17.49 -3.25
C PRO A 55 7.21 17.87 -2.72
N PHE A 56 7.30 18.64 -1.62
CA PHE A 56 8.59 18.97 -1.02
C PHE A 56 9.31 17.73 -0.45
N ARG A 57 8.54 16.81 0.13
CA ARG A 57 9.02 15.54 0.67
C ARG A 57 9.13 14.44 -0.38
N GLU A 58 8.57 14.64 -1.57
CA GLU A 58 8.51 13.65 -2.63
C GLU A 58 7.91 12.32 -2.14
N LEU A 59 6.82 12.40 -1.37
CA LEU A 59 6.08 11.23 -0.88
C LEU A 59 4.62 11.34 -1.30
N TYR A 60 4.13 10.28 -1.90
CA TYR A 60 2.81 10.23 -2.53
C TYR A 60 2.11 8.94 -2.15
N ILE A 61 0.78 8.99 -2.06
CA ILE A 61 -0.05 7.80 -1.87
C ILE A 61 -1.39 8.00 -2.56
N ILE A 62 -1.85 6.95 -3.23
CA ILE A 62 -3.21 6.82 -3.74
C ILE A 62 -3.84 5.52 -3.25
N VAL A 63 -5.17 5.52 -3.21
CA VAL A 63 -5.97 4.30 -3.12
C VAL A 63 -7.01 4.33 -4.22
N ILE A 64 -7.08 3.24 -4.99
CA ILE A 64 -8.14 2.96 -5.95
C ILE A 64 -8.94 1.78 -5.39
N ASP A 65 -10.24 1.96 -5.20
CA ASP A 65 -11.16 0.88 -4.85
C ASP A 65 -12.04 0.54 -6.04
N GLU A 66 -12.10 -0.75 -6.37
CA GLU A 66 -12.86 -1.27 -7.50
C GLU A 66 -13.84 -2.33 -7.01
N SER A 67 -15.09 -2.25 -7.46
CA SER A 67 -16.09 -3.26 -7.17
C SER A 67 -15.71 -4.59 -7.81
N LYS A 68 -15.78 -5.69 -7.04
CA LYS A 68 -15.55 -7.03 -7.62
C LYS A 68 -16.52 -7.32 -8.76
N GLN A 69 -17.76 -6.85 -8.66
CA GLN A 69 -18.75 -7.03 -9.71
C GLN A 69 -18.38 -6.25 -10.97
N GLU A 70 -17.80 -5.05 -10.84
CA GLU A 70 -17.36 -4.26 -12.00
C GLU A 70 -16.16 -4.91 -12.66
N PHE A 71 -15.20 -5.44 -11.87
CA PHE A 71 -14.10 -6.24 -12.39
C PHE A 71 -14.60 -7.49 -13.15
N GLU A 72 -15.49 -8.28 -12.55
CA GLU A 72 -16.08 -9.47 -13.18
C GLU A 72 -16.75 -9.12 -14.52
N GLN A 73 -17.48 -8.01 -14.57
CA GLN A 73 -18.10 -7.51 -15.80
C GLN A 73 -17.08 -7.03 -16.83
N ALA A 74 -16.03 -6.33 -16.39
CA ALA A 74 -14.98 -5.84 -17.27
C ALA A 74 -14.21 -7.00 -17.92
N ILE A 75 -13.88 -8.05 -17.17
CA ILE A 75 -13.27 -9.26 -17.71
C ILE A 75 -14.18 -9.88 -18.79
N ALA A 76 -15.47 -10.01 -18.51
CA ALA A 76 -16.41 -10.66 -19.44
C ALA A 76 -16.70 -9.85 -20.71
N VAL A 77 -16.88 -8.52 -20.58
CA VAL A 77 -17.16 -7.64 -21.72
C VAL A 77 -15.97 -7.54 -22.66
N ASN A 78 -14.74 -7.67 -22.13
CA ASN A 78 -13.52 -7.61 -22.92
C ASN A 78 -13.00 -8.98 -23.37
N GLU A 79 -13.76 -10.07 -23.13
CA GLU A 79 -13.40 -11.45 -23.50
C GLU A 79 -12.01 -11.86 -22.94
N LEU A 80 -11.72 -11.47 -21.70
CA LEU A 80 -10.43 -11.68 -21.04
C LEU A 80 -10.39 -12.93 -20.15
N GLU A 81 -11.46 -13.72 -20.11
CA GLU A 81 -11.59 -14.90 -19.22
C GLU A 81 -10.55 -15.98 -19.48
N ASP A 82 -10.06 -16.09 -20.72
CA ASP A 82 -9.01 -17.04 -21.10
C ASP A 82 -7.59 -16.56 -20.72
N ILE A 83 -7.46 -15.29 -20.34
CA ILE A 83 -6.18 -14.65 -19.99
C ILE A 83 -6.06 -14.45 -18.48
N TYR A 84 -7.11 -13.96 -17.83
CA TYR A 84 -7.10 -13.64 -16.41
C TYR A 84 -8.23 -14.37 -15.69
N SER A 85 -7.92 -14.97 -14.54
CA SER A 85 -8.94 -15.59 -13.70
C SER A 85 -9.88 -14.52 -13.12
N ASN A 86 -11.17 -14.88 -13.02
CA ASN A 86 -12.16 -14.00 -12.41
C ASN A 86 -12.15 -14.09 -10.87
N ASP A 87 -10.98 -13.80 -10.28
CA ASP A 87 -10.72 -13.82 -8.84
C ASP A 87 -9.63 -12.81 -8.47
N PHE A 88 -9.22 -12.82 -7.20
CA PHE A 88 -8.21 -11.89 -6.71
C PHE A 88 -6.85 -12.05 -7.42
N ASN A 89 -6.47 -13.27 -7.82
CA ASN A 89 -5.19 -13.48 -8.50
C ASN A 89 -5.21 -12.90 -9.91
N GLY A 90 -6.28 -13.11 -10.66
CA GLY A 90 -6.40 -12.54 -12.01
C GLY A 90 -6.54 -11.02 -11.98
N TYR A 91 -7.19 -10.45 -10.95
CA TYR A 91 -7.18 -9.01 -10.70
C TYR A 91 -5.76 -8.45 -10.52
N VAL A 92 -4.97 -9.08 -9.64
CA VAL A 92 -3.58 -8.70 -9.40
C VAL A 92 -2.73 -8.86 -10.67
N GLU A 93 -2.92 -9.96 -11.40
CA GLU A 93 -2.18 -10.27 -12.62
C GLU A 93 -2.46 -9.22 -13.71
N LEU A 94 -3.73 -8.93 -13.99
CA LEU A 94 -4.14 -7.92 -14.98
C LEU A 94 -3.48 -6.57 -14.70
N LEU A 95 -3.56 -6.11 -13.45
CA LEU A 95 -3.03 -4.80 -13.07
C LEU A 95 -1.50 -4.78 -13.07
N THR A 96 -0.86 -5.85 -12.63
CA THR A 96 0.60 -5.94 -12.64
C THR A 96 1.13 -6.01 -14.07
N THR A 97 0.48 -6.77 -14.97
CA THR A 97 0.82 -6.79 -16.40
C THR A 97 0.66 -5.40 -17.03
N SER A 98 -0.46 -4.71 -16.75
CA SER A 98 -0.67 -3.34 -17.20
C SER A 98 0.46 -2.40 -16.73
N LEU A 99 0.86 -2.51 -15.45
CA LEU A 99 1.91 -1.68 -14.88
C LEU A 99 3.30 -1.99 -15.48
N GLU A 100 3.63 -3.28 -15.67
CA GLU A 100 4.89 -3.72 -16.29
C GLU A 100 5.01 -3.30 -17.77
N ASN A 101 3.88 -3.17 -18.47
CA ASN A 101 3.86 -2.66 -19.84
C ASN A 101 4.16 -1.15 -19.93
N ASN A 102 3.95 -0.41 -18.85
CA ASN A 102 4.11 1.06 -18.82
C ASN A 102 5.37 1.50 -18.06
N ILE A 103 5.87 0.67 -17.13
CA ILE A 103 7.01 0.99 -16.28
C ILE A 103 7.97 -0.21 -16.28
N GLU A 104 9.24 0.03 -16.60
CA GLU A 104 10.29 -0.99 -16.45
C GLU A 104 10.54 -1.26 -14.96
N PHE A 105 10.34 -2.51 -14.52
CA PHE A 105 10.57 -2.89 -13.13
C PHE A 105 12.01 -3.34 -12.90
N LYS A 106 12.65 -2.74 -11.90
CA LYS A 106 13.94 -3.15 -11.37
C LYS A 106 13.79 -3.56 -9.91
N ASN A 107 14.62 -4.52 -9.48
CA ASN A 107 14.68 -4.96 -8.09
C ASN A 107 13.30 -5.34 -7.49
N LYS A 108 12.40 -5.89 -8.33
CA LYS A 108 11.05 -6.30 -7.93
C LYS A 108 11.13 -7.32 -6.80
N LYS A 109 10.35 -7.08 -5.75
CA LYS A 109 10.05 -8.01 -4.66
C LYS A 109 8.54 -8.12 -4.55
N GLU A 110 8.06 -9.35 -4.49
CA GLU A 110 6.64 -9.63 -4.30
C GLU A 110 6.45 -10.60 -3.14
N LYS A 111 5.32 -10.49 -2.46
CA LYS A 111 4.98 -11.33 -1.33
C LYS A 111 3.47 -11.41 -1.11
N ASP A 112 2.98 -12.64 -0.95
CA ASP A 112 1.65 -12.90 -0.40
C ASP A 112 1.64 -12.63 1.11
N THR A 113 0.62 -11.92 1.59
CA THR A 113 0.52 -11.48 2.97
C THR A 113 -0.94 -11.31 3.39
N VAL A 114 -1.13 -10.87 4.62
CA VAL A 114 -2.43 -10.40 5.12
C VAL A 114 -2.31 -9.00 5.69
N ILE A 115 -3.26 -8.13 5.34
CA ILE A 115 -3.38 -6.79 5.92
C ILE A 115 -4.71 -6.73 6.67
N ASN A 116 -4.64 -6.62 8.00
CA ASN A 116 -5.82 -6.62 8.88
C ASN A 116 -6.82 -7.76 8.57
N SER A 117 -6.29 -8.98 8.46
CA SER A 117 -7.02 -10.23 8.15
C SER A 117 -7.61 -10.34 6.75
N LEU A 118 -7.29 -9.41 5.85
CA LEU A 118 -7.62 -9.50 4.43
C LEU A 118 -6.43 -10.08 3.67
N GLU A 119 -6.69 -11.01 2.76
CA GLU A 119 -5.70 -11.50 1.81
C GLU A 119 -5.15 -10.32 1.00
N ALA A 120 -3.82 -10.27 0.82
CA ALA A 120 -3.17 -9.19 0.11
C ALA A 120 -1.91 -9.67 -0.61
N LYS A 121 -1.55 -8.98 -1.70
CA LYS A 121 -0.25 -9.15 -2.37
C LYS A 121 0.51 -7.83 -2.36
N LEU A 122 1.72 -7.85 -1.83
CA LEU A 122 2.61 -6.70 -1.73
C LEU A 122 3.67 -6.76 -2.83
N PHE A 123 3.91 -5.64 -3.48
CA PHE A 123 4.95 -5.43 -4.48
C PHE A 123 5.82 -4.25 -4.08
N LYS A 124 7.14 -4.41 -4.16
CA LYS A 124 8.12 -3.34 -4.06
C LYS A 124 9.02 -3.40 -5.27
N PHE A 125 9.16 -2.30 -6.00
CA PHE A 125 10.03 -2.26 -7.16
C PHE A 125 10.54 -0.85 -7.39
N GLU A 126 11.58 -0.77 -8.22
CA GLU A 126 12.16 0.48 -8.67
C GLU A 126 11.74 0.67 -10.12
N GLY A 127 11.27 1.87 -10.45
CA GLY A 127 10.84 2.23 -11.79
C GLY A 127 11.48 3.53 -12.23
N LYS A 128 11.27 3.87 -13.50
CA LYS A 128 11.70 5.14 -14.06
C LYS A 128 10.52 5.82 -14.74
N ILE A 129 10.24 7.06 -14.37
CA ILE A 129 9.30 7.94 -15.06
C ILE A 129 10.09 9.14 -15.55
N GLU A 130 10.12 9.32 -16.87
CA GLU A 130 10.93 10.34 -17.54
C GLU A 130 12.41 10.27 -17.11
N GLU A 131 12.86 11.24 -16.31
CA GLU A 131 14.22 11.34 -15.77
C GLU A 131 14.33 10.91 -14.30
N TYR A 132 13.19 10.64 -13.64
CA TYR A 132 13.13 10.32 -12.22
C TYR A 132 13.21 8.81 -11.98
N GLU A 133 14.14 8.40 -11.11
CA GLU A 133 14.16 7.07 -10.52
C GLU A 133 13.23 7.06 -9.30
N VAL A 134 12.29 6.12 -9.28
CA VAL A 134 11.19 6.08 -8.32
C VAL A 134 11.18 4.72 -7.63
N PHE A 135 10.98 4.71 -6.31
CA PHE A 135 10.69 3.51 -5.53
C PHE A 135 9.19 3.42 -5.30
N TYR A 136 8.59 2.31 -5.71
CA TYR A 136 7.18 2.01 -5.55
C TYR A 136 6.96 0.94 -4.49
N GLU A 137 5.89 1.11 -3.73
CA GLU A 137 5.29 0.07 -2.92
C GLU A 137 3.79 0.00 -3.21
N ILE A 138 3.31 -1.18 -3.56
CA ILE A 138 1.92 -1.43 -3.92
C ILE A 138 1.39 -2.59 -3.10
N ALA A 139 0.25 -2.40 -2.47
CA ALA A 139 -0.54 -3.49 -1.90
C ALA A 139 -1.85 -3.62 -2.65
N PHE A 140 -2.09 -4.81 -3.20
CA PHE A 140 -3.42 -5.24 -3.62
C PHE A 140 -4.09 -5.93 -2.44
N VAL A 141 -5.32 -5.54 -2.11
CA VAL A 141 -6.06 -6.10 -0.97
C VAL A 141 -7.39 -6.67 -1.43
N ASN A 142 -7.63 -7.94 -1.09
CA ASN A 142 -8.87 -8.64 -1.31
C ASN A 142 -9.89 -8.24 -0.22
N GLY A 143 -10.62 -7.16 -0.46
CA GLY A 143 -11.74 -6.78 0.39
C GLY A 143 -12.95 -7.69 0.21
N VAL A 144 -14.03 -7.38 0.91
CA VAL A 144 -15.25 -8.21 0.83
C VAL A 144 -15.99 -7.97 -0.48
N SER A 145 -16.45 -6.73 -0.69
CA SER A 145 -17.18 -6.29 -1.89
C SER A 145 -16.30 -5.61 -2.94
N ASN A 146 -15.12 -5.16 -2.55
CA ASN A 146 -14.20 -4.39 -3.40
C ASN A 146 -12.79 -4.99 -3.35
N TYR A 147 -12.05 -4.83 -4.44
CA TYR A 147 -10.59 -4.89 -4.42
C TYR A 147 -10.02 -3.49 -4.17
N TYR A 148 -8.83 -3.43 -3.57
CA TYR A 148 -8.14 -2.16 -3.31
C TYR A 148 -6.71 -2.22 -3.83
N GLN A 149 -6.28 -1.13 -4.48
CA GLN A 149 -4.90 -0.88 -4.85
C GLN A 149 -4.40 0.27 -3.97
N ILE A 150 -3.45 0.00 -3.09
CA ILE A 150 -2.80 1.02 -2.27
C ILE A 150 -1.41 1.23 -2.84
N MET A 151 -1.20 2.34 -3.53
CA MET A 151 0.08 2.63 -4.19
C MET A 151 0.72 3.83 -3.51
N THR A 152 1.95 3.66 -3.03
CA THR A 152 2.75 4.75 -2.49
C THR A 152 4.12 4.75 -3.13
N TRP A 153 4.66 5.93 -3.39
CA TRP A 153 5.96 6.08 -4.03
C TRP A 153 6.72 7.29 -3.53
N THR A 154 8.03 7.23 -3.73
CA THR A 154 8.99 8.30 -3.47
C THR A 154 10.11 8.24 -4.51
N LEU A 155 10.91 9.29 -4.63
CA LEU A 155 12.18 9.20 -5.35
C LEU A 155 13.05 8.08 -4.77
N LEU A 156 13.75 7.36 -5.63
CA LEU A 156 14.59 6.22 -5.25
C LEU A 156 15.66 6.61 -4.21
N ASN A 157 16.26 7.80 -4.37
CA ASN A 157 17.25 8.34 -3.43
C ASN A 157 16.68 8.73 -2.05
N ARG A 158 15.35 8.71 -1.89
CA ARG A 158 14.63 8.96 -0.61
C ARG A 158 14.02 7.68 -0.03
N ARG A 159 14.22 6.53 -0.67
CA ARG A 159 13.71 5.23 -0.22
C ARG A 159 14.08 4.94 1.25
N SER A 160 15.33 5.15 1.64
CA SER A 160 15.79 4.91 3.02
C SER A 160 15.05 5.74 4.06
N ASP A 161 14.56 6.91 3.66
CA ASP A 161 13.90 7.86 4.55
C ASP A 161 12.41 7.50 4.70
N TYR A 162 11.78 6.98 3.63
CA TYR A 162 10.33 6.80 3.59
C TYR A 162 9.82 5.36 3.55
N GLU A 163 10.63 4.36 3.19
CA GLU A 163 10.12 2.97 3.07
C GLU A 163 9.45 2.49 4.36
N ALA A 164 10.01 2.84 5.53
CA ALA A 164 9.41 2.48 6.81
C ALA A 164 8.04 3.14 7.07
N VAL A 165 7.79 4.36 6.57
CA VAL A 165 6.47 4.97 6.70
C VAL A 165 5.51 4.51 5.61
N MET A 166 6.01 4.23 4.40
CA MET A 166 5.24 3.59 3.33
C MET A 166 4.66 2.25 3.80
N ASP A 167 5.49 1.42 4.44
CA ASP A 167 5.08 0.18 5.10
C ASP A 167 3.96 0.45 6.14
N LYS A 168 4.12 1.47 7.00
CA LYS A 168 3.12 1.83 8.02
C LYS A 168 1.80 2.28 7.40
N MET A 169 1.85 3.09 6.32
CA MET A 169 0.65 3.56 5.61
C MET A 169 -0.14 2.37 5.05
N ILE A 170 0.51 1.48 4.31
CA ILE A 170 -0.12 0.29 3.73
C ILE A 170 -0.70 -0.64 4.81
N ASN A 171 0.09 -0.98 5.83
CA ASN A 171 -0.34 -1.92 6.86
C ASN A 171 -1.45 -1.37 7.77
N SER A 172 -1.68 -0.05 7.76
CA SER A 172 -2.76 0.58 8.52
C SER A 172 -4.14 0.48 7.85
N PHE A 173 -4.20 0.04 6.57
CA PHE A 173 -5.44 -0.06 5.81
C PHE A 173 -6.43 -1.01 6.45
N LYS A 174 -7.67 -0.57 6.61
CA LYS A 174 -8.77 -1.40 7.10
C LYS A 174 -10.09 -1.02 6.45
N ILE A 175 -10.94 -2.00 6.20
CA ILE A 175 -12.33 -1.75 5.78
C ILE A 175 -13.11 -1.12 6.95
N THR A 176 -13.93 -0.13 6.63
CA THR A 176 -14.86 0.52 7.56
C THR A 176 -16.27 0.40 6.99
N GLY A 177 -17.21 -0.17 7.75
CA GLY A 177 -18.63 -0.12 7.37
C GLY A 177 -19.26 -1.40 6.81
N GLU A 178 -18.54 -2.53 6.74
CA GLU A 178 -19.20 -3.81 6.50
C GLU A 178 -19.59 -4.50 7.81
N THR A 179 -20.84 -4.28 8.19
CA THR A 179 -21.53 -5.03 9.25
C THR A 179 -21.37 -6.51 8.95
N LYS A 180 -20.76 -7.26 9.90
CA LYS A 180 -20.73 -8.73 9.91
C LYS A 180 -22.07 -9.26 9.41
N VAL A 181 -22.11 -9.85 8.21
CA VAL A 181 -23.24 -10.67 7.81
C VAL A 181 -23.26 -11.83 8.80
N HIS A 182 -24.14 -11.71 9.79
CA HIS A 182 -24.46 -12.80 10.70
C HIS A 182 -25.05 -13.90 9.82
N VAL A 183 -24.23 -14.89 9.48
CA VAL A 183 -24.72 -16.17 8.99
C VAL A 183 -25.55 -16.73 10.15
N LYS A 184 -26.86 -16.46 10.11
CA LYS A 184 -27.81 -17.14 10.99
C LYS A 184 -27.63 -18.62 10.70
N GLY A 185 -27.10 -19.34 11.69
CA GLY A 185 -26.81 -20.75 11.59
C GLY A 185 -28.02 -21.50 11.06
N ALA A 186 -27.79 -22.31 10.04
CA ALA A 186 -28.63 -23.46 9.75
C ALA A 186 -28.60 -24.35 11.00
N LYS A 187 -29.65 -24.27 11.81
CA LYS A 187 -29.95 -25.32 12.79
C LYS A 187 -30.52 -26.51 12.01
N LYS A 188 -29.93 -27.66 12.32
CA LYS A 188 -30.32 -29.05 12.04
C LYS A 188 -31.78 -29.27 11.66
#